data_AF-A0A7K8VF06-F1
#
_entry.id   AF-A0A7K8VF06-F1
#
_cell.length_a   1.000
_cell.length_b   1.000
_cell.length_c   1.000
_cell.angle_alpha   90.00
_cell.angle_beta   90.00
_cell.angle_gamma   90.00
#
_symmetry.space_group_name_H-M   'P 1'
#
loop_
_entity.id
_entity.type
_entity.pdbx_description
1 polymer ?
#
loop_
_entity_poly.entity_id
_entity_poly.type
_entity_poly.pdbx_seq_one_letter_code
_entity_poly.pdbx_strand_id
1 'polypeptide(L)'
;CKILRCNSEYVAATLNLRGSNRNAAYCNALRSYSHCTRKTARTCRGDLAYHSAVHGIEDLMIQNNCSKEGPTSPPRPRPPAPNHQGFESLDICNYEKSFLYKHGQPPSYQHCAAFGDPHIRTFHDDFHTCRVEGSWPLLDNDYLFVQATSSPVAKGSNATVTSKLTIIFKNMKECIDQKVYQAEIDNLPAAFEDGSVNGGERPGGSSLAIRERSPGRHVEIHAEYIGTTIAVRQAGRQLSFSIRAAEEVAQAFTEEQDLQLCVGGCPRSQRISRSECCRAREAAETARALCKEMLPVEDVYFQSCVFDVVTSGDANFTMAAHGALEDARVFLPNAEKLHIFQ
;
A
#
# COMPACT_ATOMS: atom_id res chain seq x y z
N CYS A 1 19.88 -0.09 23.55
CA CYS A 1 20.26 -1.32 24.27
C CYS A 1 20.34 -2.51 23.30
N LYS A 2 21.31 -3.42 23.42
CA LYS A 2 21.42 -4.66 22.59
C LYS A 2 21.25 -5.96 23.40
N ILE A 3 20.51 -5.92 24.51
CA ILE A 3 20.39 -7.07 25.42
C ILE A 3 19.74 -8.29 24.76
N LEU A 4 18.66 -8.11 23.99
CA LEU A 4 17.95 -9.21 23.32
C LEU A 4 18.88 -10.03 22.41
N ARG A 5 19.83 -9.36 21.75
CA ARG A 5 20.87 -10.03 20.96
C ARG A 5 21.79 -10.88 21.82
N CYS A 6 22.29 -10.35 22.94
CA CYS A 6 23.13 -11.12 23.86
C CYS A 6 22.39 -12.36 24.40
N ASN A 7 21.10 -12.22 24.72
CA ASN A 7 20.26 -13.33 25.19
C ASN A 7 20.10 -14.41 24.10
N SER A 8 19.81 -14.00 22.86
CA SER A 8 19.68 -14.93 21.74
C SER A 8 20.99 -15.69 21.43
N GLU A 9 22.14 -15.00 21.51
CA GLU A 9 23.45 -15.60 21.27
C GLU A 9 23.79 -16.63 22.36
N TYR A 10 23.46 -16.33 23.62
CA TYR A 10 23.62 -17.26 24.74
C TYR A 10 22.74 -18.51 24.59
N VAL A 11 21.42 -18.33 24.37
CA VAL A 11 20.48 -19.45 24.21
C VAL A 11 20.93 -20.36 23.07
N ALA A 12 21.30 -19.78 21.92
CA ALA A 12 21.83 -20.53 20.78
C ALA A 12 23.11 -21.32 21.10
N ALA A 13 24.02 -20.75 21.91
CA ALA A 13 25.24 -21.43 22.32
C ALA A 13 24.99 -22.60 23.29
N THR A 14 23.85 -22.60 23.99
CA THR A 14 23.51 -23.64 24.97
C THR A 14 22.52 -24.70 24.48
N LEU A 15 21.72 -24.42 23.44
CA LEU A 15 20.63 -25.29 22.95
C LEU A 15 21.07 -26.71 22.53
N ASN A 16 22.28 -26.88 22.00
CA ASN A 16 22.75 -28.15 21.40
C ASN A 16 23.92 -28.81 22.16
N LEU A 17 24.18 -28.42 23.41
CA LEU A 17 25.31 -28.96 24.16
C LEU A 17 25.05 -30.42 24.62
N ARG A 18 25.69 -31.39 23.94
CA ARG A 18 25.66 -32.84 24.27
C ARG A 18 27.08 -33.41 24.40
N GLY A 19 27.28 -34.41 25.27
CA GLY A 19 28.55 -35.15 25.43
C GLY A 19 29.41 -34.75 26.64
N SER A 20 30.60 -35.36 26.77
CA SER A 20 31.48 -35.23 27.95
C SER A 20 32.09 -33.84 28.17
N ASN A 21 32.07 -32.96 27.16
CA ASN A 21 32.61 -31.60 27.21
C ASN A 21 31.55 -30.50 27.46
N ARG A 22 30.33 -30.91 27.88
CA ARG A 22 29.18 -30.01 28.06
C ARG A 22 29.45 -28.87 29.05
N ASN A 23 30.05 -29.17 30.21
CA ASN A 23 30.28 -28.17 31.26
C ASN A 23 31.28 -27.10 30.82
N ALA A 24 32.36 -27.49 30.13
CA ALA A 24 33.35 -26.54 29.61
C ALA A 24 32.74 -25.61 28.55
N ALA A 25 31.96 -26.16 27.61
CA ALA A 25 31.27 -25.38 26.59
C ALA A 25 30.19 -24.46 27.17
N TYR A 26 29.48 -24.90 28.21
CA TYR A 26 28.49 -24.11 28.92
C TYR A 26 29.14 -22.93 29.65
N CYS A 27 30.26 -23.15 30.35
CA CYS A 27 31.02 -22.07 30.98
C CYS A 27 31.59 -21.07 29.95
N ASN A 28 32.04 -21.55 28.79
CA ASN A 28 32.50 -20.66 27.71
C ASN A 28 31.36 -19.78 27.18
N ALA A 29 30.14 -20.33 27.08
CA ALA A 29 28.95 -19.58 26.66
C ALA A 29 28.54 -18.52 27.70
N LEU A 30 28.59 -18.85 29.00
CA LEU A 30 28.33 -17.89 30.08
C LEU A 30 29.35 -16.76 30.11
N ARG A 31 30.65 -17.04 29.86
CA ARG A 31 31.68 -15.98 29.74
C ARG A 31 31.42 -15.07 28.55
N SER A 32 31.05 -15.63 27.39
CA SER A 32 30.67 -14.84 26.21
C SER A 32 29.46 -13.95 26.49
N TYR A 33 28.44 -14.49 27.19
CA TYR A 33 27.24 -13.76 27.55
C TYR A 33 27.55 -12.60 28.50
N SER A 34 28.35 -12.85 29.55
CA SER A 34 28.85 -11.81 30.47
C SER A 34 29.62 -10.70 29.75
N HIS A 35 30.45 -11.06 28.76
CA HIS A 35 31.21 -10.08 27.99
C HIS A 35 30.31 -9.23 27.07
N CYS A 36 29.29 -9.85 26.46
CA CYS A 36 28.30 -9.16 25.63
C CYS A 36 27.50 -8.13 26.44
N THR A 37 26.99 -8.52 27.62
CA THR A 37 26.22 -7.62 28.47
C THR A 37 27.05 -6.43 28.97
N ARG A 38 28.32 -6.66 29.38
CA ARG A 38 29.25 -5.58 29.75
C ARG A 38 29.46 -4.57 28.62
N LYS A 39 29.60 -5.01 27.37
CA LYS A 39 29.80 -4.13 26.20
C LYS A 39 28.60 -3.22 25.90
N THR A 40 27.38 -3.69 26.14
CA THR A 40 26.16 -2.89 25.86
C THR A 40 25.66 -2.08 27.06
N ALA A 41 26.29 -2.21 28.24
CA ALA A 41 25.86 -1.63 29.53
C ALA A 41 25.50 -0.14 29.47
N ARG A 42 26.31 0.68 28.78
CA ARG A 42 26.07 2.14 28.66
C ARG A 42 24.72 2.47 28.03
N THR A 43 24.26 1.66 27.09
CA THR A 43 23.00 1.87 26.35
C THR A 43 21.80 1.14 26.95
N CYS A 44 21.97 0.47 28.10
CA CYS A 44 20.99 -0.41 28.74
C CYS A 44 20.68 -0.03 30.20
N ARG A 45 21.02 1.19 30.64
CA ARG A 45 20.91 1.61 32.06
C ARG A 45 19.50 1.47 32.66
N GLY A 46 18.45 1.70 31.87
CA GLY A 46 17.05 1.59 32.30
C GLY A 46 16.32 0.35 31.78
N ASP A 47 17.03 -0.65 31.28
CA ASP A 47 16.42 -1.85 30.68
C ASP A 47 16.33 -2.97 31.74
N LEU A 48 15.11 -3.38 32.09
CA LEU A 48 14.88 -4.42 33.10
C LEU A 48 15.43 -5.78 32.66
N ALA A 49 15.34 -6.13 31.37
CA ALA A 49 15.85 -7.39 30.85
C ALA A 49 17.38 -7.44 30.93
N TYR A 50 18.05 -6.31 30.77
CA TYR A 50 19.49 -6.19 31.00
C TYR A 50 19.87 -6.49 32.44
N HIS A 51 19.22 -5.87 33.42
CA HIS A 51 19.53 -6.10 34.83
C HIS A 51 19.23 -7.54 35.27
N SER A 52 18.10 -8.09 34.82
CA SER A 52 17.76 -9.51 35.05
C SER A 52 18.79 -10.45 34.42
N ALA A 53 19.27 -10.16 33.23
CA ALA A 53 20.30 -10.95 32.56
C ALA A 53 21.65 -10.90 33.28
N VAL A 54 22.08 -9.71 33.74
CA VAL A 54 23.34 -9.56 34.47
C VAL A 54 23.33 -10.38 35.75
N HIS A 55 22.26 -10.30 36.54
CA HIS A 55 22.10 -11.12 37.74
C HIS A 55 22.04 -12.62 37.42
N GLY A 56 21.23 -13.01 36.44
CA GLY A 56 21.11 -14.42 36.03
C GLY A 56 22.43 -15.03 35.55
N ILE A 57 23.30 -14.25 34.89
CA ILE A 57 24.64 -14.71 34.48
C ILE A 57 25.49 -15.07 35.70
N GLU A 58 25.46 -14.24 36.75
CA GLU A 58 26.26 -14.49 37.97
C GLU A 58 25.78 -15.75 38.69
N ASP A 59 24.46 -15.92 38.82
CA ASP A 59 23.88 -17.13 39.41
C ASP A 59 24.25 -18.39 38.61
N LEU A 60 24.11 -18.34 37.29
CA LEU A 60 24.43 -19.48 36.42
C LEU A 60 25.92 -19.84 36.45
N MET A 61 26.81 -18.85 36.59
CA MET A 61 28.25 -19.09 36.76
C MET A 61 28.55 -19.82 38.07
N ILE A 62 27.90 -19.43 39.17
CA ILE A 62 28.05 -20.06 40.49
C ILE A 62 27.49 -21.48 40.46
N GLN A 63 26.25 -21.66 39.96
CA GLN A 63 25.58 -22.96 39.90
C GLN A 63 26.36 -24.02 39.10
N ASN A 64 27.11 -23.59 38.09
CA ASN A 64 27.86 -24.49 37.21
C ASN A 64 29.37 -24.52 37.50
N ASN A 65 29.82 -23.94 38.63
CA ASN A 65 31.23 -23.86 39.03
C ASN A 65 32.15 -23.30 37.92
N CYS A 66 31.66 -22.28 37.20
CA CYS A 66 32.40 -21.66 36.11
C CYS A 66 33.34 -20.57 36.64
N SER A 67 34.63 -20.62 36.29
CA SER A 67 35.54 -19.49 36.52
C SER A 67 35.11 -18.28 35.68
N LYS A 68 35.22 -17.06 36.23
CA LYS A 68 34.98 -15.80 35.51
C LYS A 68 36.02 -15.53 34.42
N GLU A 69 37.20 -16.14 34.56
CA GLU A 69 38.31 -16.06 33.61
C GLU A 69 38.46 -17.37 32.84
N GLY A 70 38.87 -17.27 31.58
CA GLY A 70 39.04 -18.42 30.69
C GLY A 70 38.49 -18.18 29.29
N PRO A 71 38.51 -19.20 28.43
CA PRO A 71 38.09 -19.06 27.05
C PRO A 71 36.60 -18.70 26.96
N THR A 72 36.28 -17.77 26.07
CA THR A 72 34.93 -17.50 25.60
C THR A 72 34.59 -18.45 24.45
N SER A 73 33.31 -18.72 24.22
CA SER A 73 32.90 -19.46 23.01
C SER A 73 33.50 -18.80 21.76
N PRO A 74 34.05 -19.59 20.81
CA PRO A 74 34.64 -19.02 19.61
C PRO A 74 33.60 -18.13 18.91
N PRO A 75 34.00 -16.94 18.40
CA PRO A 75 33.09 -16.13 17.63
C PRO A 75 32.59 -17.00 16.48
N ARG A 76 31.27 -17.22 16.42
CA ARG A 76 30.69 -17.94 15.29
C ARG A 76 31.22 -17.25 14.04
N PRO A 77 31.78 -17.96 13.04
CA PRO A 77 31.92 -17.37 11.73
C PRO A 77 30.55 -16.78 11.43
N ARG A 78 30.49 -15.48 11.09
CA ARG A 78 29.24 -14.91 10.59
C ARG A 78 28.74 -15.95 9.58
N PRO A 79 27.50 -16.45 9.69
CA PRO A 79 26.98 -17.29 8.62
C PRO A 79 27.39 -16.57 7.33
N PRO A 80 28.06 -17.25 6.38
CA PRO A 80 28.48 -16.61 5.15
C PRO A 80 27.25 -15.82 4.71
N ALA A 81 27.40 -14.49 4.61
CA ALA A 81 26.29 -13.67 4.16
C ALA A 81 25.77 -14.41 2.92
N PRO A 82 24.49 -14.83 2.91
CA PRO A 82 23.97 -15.69 1.87
C PRO A 82 24.49 -15.15 0.56
N ASN A 83 25.23 -15.97 -0.20
CA ASN A 83 25.98 -15.57 -1.39
C ASN A 83 25.27 -14.39 -2.07
N HIS A 84 25.76 -13.17 -1.84
CA HIS A 84 25.21 -11.99 -2.49
C HIS A 84 25.77 -11.94 -3.91
N GLN A 85 25.42 -12.97 -4.69
CA GLN A 85 25.36 -12.96 -6.13
C GLN A 85 23.88 -13.21 -6.44
N GLY A 86 23.02 -12.25 -6.74
CA GLY A 86 23.07 -10.80 -6.66
C GLY A 86 21.59 -10.40 -6.66
N PHE A 87 21.14 -9.79 -5.58
CA PHE A 87 19.96 -8.94 -5.61
C PHE A 87 20.56 -7.58 -5.31
N GLU A 88 20.74 -6.77 -6.33
CA GLU A 88 21.31 -5.44 -6.14
C GLU A 88 20.42 -4.70 -5.13
N SER A 89 20.97 -3.74 -4.38
CA SER A 89 20.14 -2.92 -3.46
C SER A 89 18.96 -2.25 -4.18
N LEU A 90 19.07 -2.08 -5.50
CA LEU A 90 18.02 -1.61 -6.40
C LEU A 90 16.90 -2.63 -6.63
N ASP A 91 17.20 -3.93 -6.65
CA ASP A 91 16.21 -4.97 -6.86
C ASP A 91 15.24 -5.10 -5.66
N ILE A 92 15.67 -4.68 -4.45
CA ILE A 92 14.81 -4.60 -3.25
C ILE A 92 13.64 -3.62 -3.49
N CYS A 93 13.87 -2.55 -4.24
CA CYS A 93 12.87 -1.55 -4.58
C CYS A 93 12.12 -1.88 -5.87
N ASN A 94 12.20 -3.12 -6.32
CA ASN A 94 11.35 -3.67 -7.37
C ASN A 94 10.51 -4.80 -6.76
N TYR A 95 9.23 -4.52 -6.52
CA TYR A 95 8.32 -5.45 -5.85
C TYR A 95 8.20 -6.77 -6.60
N GLU A 96 8.01 -6.74 -7.92
CA GLU A 96 7.84 -7.94 -8.73
C GLU A 96 9.05 -8.86 -8.67
N LYS A 97 10.25 -8.30 -8.84
CA LYS A 97 11.49 -9.07 -8.71
C LYS A 97 11.63 -9.61 -7.29
N SER A 98 11.39 -8.78 -6.27
CA SER A 98 11.55 -9.21 -4.88
C SER A 98 10.55 -10.31 -4.53
N PHE A 99 9.32 -10.22 -5.02
CA PHE A 99 8.27 -11.19 -4.79
C PHE A 99 8.59 -12.50 -5.50
N LEU A 100 8.99 -12.44 -6.78
CA LEU A 100 9.40 -13.63 -7.54
C LEU A 100 10.58 -14.34 -6.89
N TYR A 101 11.57 -13.61 -6.39
CA TYR A 101 12.71 -14.20 -5.67
C TYR A 101 12.29 -14.89 -4.36
N LYS A 102 11.35 -14.30 -3.61
CA LYS A 102 10.88 -14.83 -2.32
C LYS A 102 9.91 -16.00 -2.46
N HIS A 103 9.00 -15.94 -3.43
CA HIS A 103 7.86 -16.85 -3.54
C HIS A 103 7.95 -17.80 -4.74
N GLY A 104 8.86 -17.59 -5.68
CA GLY A 104 9.04 -18.44 -6.86
C GLY A 104 7.93 -18.31 -7.91
N GLN A 105 7.02 -17.34 -7.75
CA GLN A 105 5.90 -17.06 -8.65
C GLN A 105 5.65 -15.55 -8.76
N PRO A 106 5.03 -15.05 -9.84
CA PRO A 106 4.66 -13.64 -9.96
C PRO A 106 3.55 -13.27 -8.94
N PRO A 107 3.49 -11.99 -8.51
CA PRO A 107 2.45 -11.54 -7.58
C PRO A 107 1.08 -11.43 -8.26
N SER A 108 0.04 -11.56 -7.44
CA SER A 108 -1.33 -11.22 -7.80
C SER A 108 -1.59 -9.73 -7.61
N TYR A 109 -2.50 -9.19 -8.41
CA TYR A 109 -2.88 -7.78 -8.39
C TYR A 109 -4.39 -7.62 -8.22
N GLN A 110 -4.80 -6.52 -7.60
CA GLN A 110 -6.18 -6.12 -7.43
C GLN A 110 -6.38 -4.70 -7.99
N HIS A 111 -7.61 -4.39 -8.40
CA HIS A 111 -7.96 -3.11 -8.98
C HIS A 111 -9.11 -2.44 -8.22
N CYS A 112 -8.94 -1.17 -7.88
CA CYS A 112 -10.00 -0.30 -7.38
C CYS A 112 -10.11 0.95 -8.25
N ALA A 113 -11.30 1.53 -8.36
CA ALA A 113 -11.53 2.79 -9.04
C ALA A 113 -12.60 3.64 -8.35
N ALA A 114 -12.48 4.96 -8.49
CA ALA A 114 -13.46 5.98 -8.11
C ALA A 114 -13.61 6.99 -9.26
N PHE A 115 -14.81 7.12 -9.84
CA PHE A 115 -15.07 7.97 -11.00
C PHE A 115 -16.53 8.40 -11.05
N GLY A 116 -16.88 9.46 -11.80
CA GLY A 116 -18.29 9.88 -11.89
C GLY A 116 -18.81 10.47 -10.58
N ASP A 117 -20.10 10.28 -10.31
CA ASP A 117 -20.71 10.52 -8.99
C ASP A 117 -20.42 9.36 -8.04
N PRO A 118 -19.37 9.51 -7.21
CA PRO A 118 -18.25 8.59 -7.21
C PRO A 118 -18.74 7.15 -7.18
N HIS A 119 -18.66 6.54 -8.34
CA HIS A 119 -18.85 5.13 -8.54
C HIS A 119 -17.57 4.43 -8.10
N ILE A 120 -17.70 3.60 -7.06
CA ILE A 120 -16.59 2.88 -6.46
C ILE A 120 -16.62 1.44 -6.96
N ARG A 121 -15.56 1.03 -7.67
CA ARG A 121 -15.19 -0.37 -7.83
C ARG A 121 -14.19 -0.72 -6.74
N THR A 122 -14.53 -1.65 -5.86
CA THR A 122 -13.62 -2.12 -4.80
C THR A 122 -12.60 -3.12 -5.34
N PHE A 123 -11.57 -3.43 -4.55
CA PHE A 123 -10.62 -4.52 -4.84
C PHE A 123 -11.27 -5.91 -4.93
N HIS A 124 -12.48 -6.06 -4.37
CA HIS A 124 -13.28 -7.28 -4.40
C HIS A 124 -14.27 -7.30 -5.58
N ASP A 125 -14.16 -6.35 -6.51
CA ASP A 125 -15.04 -6.18 -7.66
C ASP A 125 -16.49 -5.77 -7.31
N ASP A 126 -16.77 -5.42 -6.05
CA ASP A 126 -18.05 -4.80 -5.68
C ASP A 126 -18.17 -3.40 -6.29
N PHE A 127 -19.38 -3.05 -6.74
CA PHE A 127 -19.66 -1.77 -7.38
C PHE A 127 -20.73 -0.98 -6.61
N HIS A 128 -20.39 0.25 -6.20
CA HIS A 128 -21.27 1.13 -5.45
C HIS A 128 -21.38 2.51 -6.11
N THR A 129 -22.56 3.12 -6.08
CA THR A 129 -22.73 4.56 -6.37
C THR A 129 -22.91 5.28 -5.06
N CYS A 130 -22.15 6.36 -4.85
CA CYS A 130 -21.94 6.91 -3.52
C CYS A 130 -22.07 8.42 -3.49
N ARG A 131 -22.72 8.95 -2.45
CA ARG A 131 -22.72 10.39 -2.19
C ARG A 131 -21.37 10.86 -1.67
N VAL A 132 -20.89 10.25 -0.58
CA VAL A 132 -19.57 10.50 0.05
C VAL A 132 -19.07 11.97 -0.05
N GLU A 133 -19.93 12.90 0.34
CA GLU A 133 -19.62 14.34 0.34
C GLU A 133 -18.50 14.65 1.35
N GLY A 134 -17.60 15.55 0.98
CA GLY A 134 -16.43 15.91 1.80
C GLY A 134 -15.25 14.97 1.54
N SER A 135 -14.35 14.86 2.51
CA SER A 135 -13.12 14.09 2.38
C SER A 135 -13.28 12.66 2.89
N TRP A 136 -13.01 11.68 2.03
CA TRP A 136 -13.13 10.25 2.34
C TRP A 136 -11.85 9.50 1.94
N PRO A 137 -11.38 8.54 2.78
CA PRO A 137 -10.27 7.67 2.44
C PRO A 137 -10.70 6.63 1.37
N LEU A 138 -10.08 6.71 0.19
CA LEU A 138 -10.17 5.62 -0.79
C LEU A 138 -9.33 4.42 -0.32
N LEU A 139 -8.14 4.69 0.22
CA LEU A 139 -7.20 3.69 0.71
C LEU A 139 -6.42 4.27 1.89
N ASP A 140 -6.23 3.49 2.94
CA ASP A 140 -5.34 3.79 4.06
C ASP A 140 -4.72 2.49 4.58
N ASN A 141 -3.50 2.21 4.14
CA ASN A 141 -2.76 0.98 4.46
C ASN A 141 -1.32 1.31 4.85
N ASP A 142 -0.49 0.34 5.18
CA ASP A 142 0.89 0.55 5.66
C ASP A 142 1.79 1.34 4.69
N TYR A 143 1.43 1.41 3.40
CA TYR A 143 2.25 1.97 2.33
C TYR A 143 1.70 3.26 1.75
N LEU A 144 0.38 3.42 1.72
CA LEU A 144 -0.34 4.45 0.97
C LEU A 144 -1.49 5.02 1.79
N PHE A 145 -1.70 6.32 1.63
CA PHE A 145 -2.95 6.98 2.02
C PHE A 145 -3.49 7.73 0.82
N VAL A 146 -4.73 7.46 0.43
CA VAL A 146 -5.43 8.09 -0.68
C VAL A 146 -6.72 8.69 -0.16
N GLN A 147 -6.86 10.00 -0.29
CA GLN A 147 -8.05 10.75 0.09
C GLN A 147 -8.67 11.40 -1.13
N ALA A 148 -9.97 11.16 -1.34
CA ALA A 148 -10.79 11.86 -2.29
C ALA A 148 -11.63 12.90 -1.57
N THR A 149 -11.78 14.09 -2.15
CA THR A 149 -12.73 15.10 -1.67
C THR A 149 -13.79 15.30 -2.73
N SER A 150 -15.05 15.11 -2.36
CA SER A 150 -16.20 15.26 -3.26
C SER A 150 -17.08 16.43 -2.86
N SER A 151 -17.60 17.14 -3.85
CA SER A 151 -18.53 18.26 -3.67
C SER A 151 -19.80 18.04 -4.48
N PRO A 152 -20.99 18.47 -4.02
CA PRO A 152 -22.23 18.35 -4.78
C PRO A 152 -22.14 19.04 -6.16
N VAL A 153 -22.69 18.39 -7.18
CA VAL A 153 -22.76 18.94 -8.56
C VAL A 153 -23.59 20.25 -8.58
N ALA A 154 -24.64 20.30 -7.76
CA ALA A 154 -25.49 21.46 -7.57
C ALA A 154 -25.98 21.53 -6.12
N LYS A 155 -26.39 22.71 -5.67
CA LYS A 155 -26.88 22.91 -4.30
C LYS A 155 -28.11 22.04 -4.02
N GLY A 156 -28.01 21.17 -3.02
CA GLY A 156 -29.06 20.22 -2.65
C GLY A 156 -29.15 18.96 -3.52
N SER A 157 -28.22 18.77 -4.46
CA SER A 157 -28.10 17.51 -5.22
C SER A 157 -27.50 16.42 -4.34
N ASN A 158 -28.00 15.19 -4.51
CA ASN A 158 -27.37 14.01 -3.94
C ASN A 158 -26.15 13.54 -4.74
N ALA A 159 -26.03 14.00 -5.99
CA ALA A 159 -24.86 13.72 -6.82
C ALA A 159 -23.72 14.69 -6.53
N THR A 160 -22.53 14.12 -6.44
CA THR A 160 -21.27 14.77 -6.16
C THR A 160 -20.26 14.51 -7.27
N VAL A 161 -19.16 15.24 -7.24
CA VAL A 161 -17.99 15.00 -8.09
C VAL A 161 -16.74 15.04 -7.24
N THR A 162 -15.77 14.18 -7.57
CA THR A 162 -14.45 14.24 -6.94
C THR A 162 -13.72 15.48 -7.45
N SER A 163 -13.52 16.46 -6.56
CA SER A 163 -12.90 17.73 -6.89
C SER A 163 -11.41 17.79 -6.57
N LYS A 164 -10.96 16.94 -5.64
CA LYS A 164 -9.56 16.89 -5.20
C LYS A 164 -9.16 15.46 -4.84
N LEU A 165 -7.94 15.08 -5.22
CA LEU A 165 -7.29 13.85 -4.82
C LEU A 165 -5.98 14.17 -4.11
N THR A 166 -5.74 13.52 -2.98
CA THR A 166 -4.47 13.58 -2.25
C THR A 166 -3.96 12.16 -2.05
N ILE A 167 -2.74 11.90 -2.52
CA ILE A 167 -2.09 10.59 -2.45
C ILE A 167 -0.78 10.77 -1.69
N ILE A 168 -0.61 10.05 -0.59
CA ILE A 168 0.60 10.04 0.23
C ILE A 168 1.26 8.68 0.09
N PHE A 169 2.47 8.67 -0.47
CA PHE A 169 3.37 7.54 -0.48
C PHE A 169 4.18 7.55 0.82
N LYS A 170 3.91 6.62 1.73
CA LYS A 170 4.56 6.54 3.05
C LYS A 170 6.04 6.18 2.86
N ASN A 171 6.92 6.77 3.68
CA ASN A 171 8.38 6.58 3.58
C ASN A 171 8.78 5.10 3.74
N MET A 172 9.59 4.60 2.81
CA MET A 172 10.22 3.28 2.90
C MET A 172 11.74 3.47 2.90
N LYS A 173 12.39 3.15 4.03
CA LYS A 173 13.79 3.51 4.32
C LYS A 173 14.76 3.14 3.20
N GLU A 174 14.58 1.98 2.61
CA GLU A 174 15.46 1.44 1.57
C GLU A 174 15.17 2.01 0.17
N CYS A 175 13.98 2.58 -0.06
CA CYS A 175 13.50 2.94 -1.39
C CYS A 175 13.22 4.43 -1.59
N ILE A 176 12.25 5.00 -0.87
CA ILE A 176 11.76 6.35 -1.13
C ILE A 176 11.63 7.17 0.15
N ASP A 177 11.79 8.48 0.03
CA ASP A 177 11.27 9.44 1.01
C ASP A 177 9.74 9.52 0.90
N GLN A 178 9.07 10.05 1.93
CA GLN A 178 7.62 10.29 1.84
C GLN A 178 7.33 11.29 0.72
N LYS A 179 6.36 10.98 -0.14
CA LYS A 179 5.94 11.86 -1.24
C LYS A 179 4.44 12.11 -1.18
N VAL A 180 4.04 13.34 -1.50
CA VAL A 180 2.65 13.76 -1.57
C VAL A 180 2.34 14.20 -2.99
N TYR A 181 1.30 13.62 -3.57
CA TYR A 181 0.72 14.04 -4.83
C TYR A 181 -0.66 14.62 -4.58
N GLN A 182 -0.94 15.80 -5.15
CA GLN A 182 -2.24 16.44 -5.06
C GLN A 182 -2.70 16.85 -6.46
N ALA A 183 -3.95 16.53 -6.76
CA ALA A 183 -4.62 16.96 -7.98
C ALA A 183 -5.95 17.62 -7.63
N GLU A 184 -6.29 18.68 -8.35
CA GLU A 184 -7.55 19.39 -8.26
C GLU A 184 -8.13 19.57 -9.65
N ILE A 185 -9.43 19.86 -9.74
CA ILE A 185 -10.04 20.19 -11.03
C ILE A 185 -9.26 21.35 -11.67
N ASP A 186 -8.93 21.19 -12.96
CA ASP A 186 -8.13 22.10 -13.79
C ASP A 186 -6.64 22.20 -13.40
N ASN A 187 -6.20 21.37 -12.45
CA ASN A 187 -4.80 21.28 -12.02
C ASN A 187 -4.39 19.84 -11.77
N LEU A 188 -3.92 19.17 -12.83
CA LEU A 188 -3.39 17.81 -12.79
C LEU A 188 -1.87 17.82 -13.04
N PRO A 189 -1.03 18.01 -12.00
CA PRO A 189 0.41 18.20 -12.17
C PRO A 189 1.12 16.89 -12.54
N ALA A 190 2.19 16.99 -13.32
CA ALA A 190 3.10 15.88 -13.61
C ALA A 190 4.25 15.77 -12.57
N ALA A 191 4.00 16.21 -11.33
CA ALA A 191 4.99 16.28 -10.25
C ALA A 191 4.32 16.09 -8.88
N PHE A 192 5.11 15.73 -7.88
CA PHE A 192 4.73 15.75 -6.47
C PHE A 192 4.65 17.20 -5.97
N GLU A 193 4.06 17.39 -4.78
CA GLU A 193 3.88 18.72 -4.16
C GLU A 193 5.20 19.48 -3.97
N ASP A 194 6.32 18.76 -3.75
CA ASP A 194 7.66 19.32 -3.64
C ASP A 194 8.33 19.63 -5.00
N GLY A 195 7.60 19.46 -6.11
CA GLY A 195 8.07 19.65 -7.48
C GLY A 195 8.93 18.51 -8.04
N SER A 196 9.20 17.47 -7.25
CA SER A 196 9.93 16.28 -7.73
C SER A 196 9.06 15.39 -8.59
N VAL A 197 9.69 14.56 -9.42
CA VAL A 197 9.00 13.58 -10.28
C VAL A 197 9.32 12.12 -9.88
N ASN A 198 10.07 11.94 -8.80
CA ASN A 198 10.51 10.65 -8.30
C ASN A 198 10.45 10.54 -6.77
N GLY A 199 10.80 9.37 -6.22
CA GLY A 199 10.80 9.06 -4.79
C GLY A 199 11.94 9.68 -3.96
N GLY A 200 12.76 10.56 -4.52
CA GLY A 200 13.91 11.20 -3.85
C GLY A 200 15.27 10.75 -4.37
N GLU A 201 16.33 11.16 -3.66
CA GLU A 201 17.74 10.97 -4.08
C GLU A 201 18.34 9.62 -3.66
N ARG A 202 17.57 8.79 -2.95
CA ARG A 202 18.04 7.46 -2.52
C ARG A 202 18.25 6.57 -3.76
N PRO A 203 19.08 5.51 -3.67
CA PRO A 203 19.26 4.58 -4.79
C PRO A 203 17.94 4.00 -5.32
N GLY A 204 16.98 3.72 -4.45
CA GLY A 204 15.64 3.28 -4.84
C GLY A 204 14.68 4.41 -5.26
N GLY A 205 15.08 5.67 -5.25
CA GLY A 205 14.18 6.80 -5.52
C GLY A 205 13.49 6.72 -6.89
N SER A 206 14.14 6.11 -7.89
CA SER A 206 13.56 5.89 -9.22
C SER A 206 12.43 4.85 -9.26
N SER A 207 12.23 4.07 -8.20
CA SER A 207 11.13 3.10 -8.11
C SER A 207 9.76 3.74 -7.90
N LEU A 208 9.73 5.04 -7.60
CA LEU A 208 8.52 5.85 -7.62
C LEU A 208 8.69 6.91 -8.70
N ALA A 209 7.78 6.99 -9.67
CA ALA A 209 7.86 7.94 -10.77
C ALA A 209 6.49 8.42 -11.24
N ILE A 210 6.40 9.70 -11.60
CA ILE A 210 5.19 10.28 -12.23
C ILE A 210 5.40 10.34 -13.75
N ARG A 211 4.37 9.95 -14.50
CA ARG A 211 4.36 9.98 -15.98
C ARG A 211 3.09 10.68 -16.46
N GLU A 212 3.27 11.78 -17.17
CA GLU A 212 2.16 12.45 -17.86
C GLU A 212 1.84 11.70 -19.16
N ARG A 213 0.62 11.17 -19.27
CA ARG A 213 0.13 10.46 -20.46
C ARG A 213 -0.60 11.39 -21.41
N SER A 214 -1.32 12.35 -20.86
CA SER A 214 -2.01 13.38 -21.63
C SER A 214 -1.93 14.68 -20.86
N PRO A 215 -1.34 15.74 -21.42
CA PRO A 215 -1.11 16.99 -20.72
C PRO A 215 -2.36 17.52 -20.02
N GLY A 216 -2.26 17.74 -18.71
CA GLY A 216 -3.34 18.25 -17.86
C GLY A 216 -4.61 17.38 -17.79
N ARG A 217 -4.59 16.15 -18.31
CA ARG A 217 -5.79 15.26 -18.37
C ARG A 217 -5.56 13.86 -17.85
N HIS A 218 -4.35 13.30 -17.97
CA HIS A 218 -4.06 11.95 -17.51
C HIS A 218 -2.62 11.85 -17.03
N VAL A 219 -2.46 11.51 -15.75
CA VAL A 219 -1.18 11.24 -15.09
C VAL A 219 -1.21 9.83 -14.53
N GLU A 220 -0.10 9.11 -14.69
CA GLU A 220 0.13 7.83 -14.03
C GLU A 220 1.27 7.94 -13.03
N ILE A 221 1.09 7.38 -11.84
CA ILE A 221 2.11 7.29 -10.80
C ILE A 221 2.49 5.82 -10.63
N HIS A 222 3.74 5.50 -10.91
CA HIS A 222 4.30 4.16 -10.89
C HIS A 222 5.11 4.00 -9.61
N ALA A 223 4.63 3.19 -8.67
CA ALA A 223 5.27 2.84 -7.41
C ALA A 223 5.74 1.38 -7.46
N GLU A 224 6.79 1.12 -8.25
CA GLU A 224 7.36 -0.21 -8.52
C GLU A 224 7.83 -0.91 -7.24
N TYR A 225 8.28 -0.16 -6.22
CA TYR A 225 8.75 -0.71 -4.94
C TYR A 225 7.67 -1.40 -4.10
N ILE A 226 6.40 -1.10 -4.36
CA ILE A 226 5.23 -1.73 -3.72
C ILE A 226 4.27 -2.32 -4.76
N GLY A 227 4.73 -2.54 -6.00
CA GLY A 227 3.90 -3.15 -7.04
C GLY A 227 2.58 -2.40 -7.25
N THR A 228 2.62 -1.07 -7.30
CA THR A 228 1.40 -0.25 -7.38
C THR A 228 1.48 0.72 -8.56
N THR A 229 0.38 0.87 -9.29
CA THR A 229 0.22 1.88 -10.34
C THR A 229 -1.09 2.62 -10.11
N ILE A 230 -1.04 3.94 -10.09
CA ILE A 230 -2.21 4.80 -9.94
C ILE A 230 -2.39 5.61 -11.21
N ALA A 231 -3.59 5.67 -11.76
CA ALA A 231 -3.97 6.60 -12.80
C ALA A 231 -4.92 7.66 -12.21
N VAL A 232 -4.64 8.92 -12.51
CA VAL A 232 -5.50 10.05 -12.20
C VAL A 232 -5.88 10.74 -13.50
N ARG A 233 -7.19 10.88 -13.74
CA ARG A 233 -7.72 11.48 -14.95
C ARG A 233 -8.62 12.65 -14.61
N GLN A 234 -8.63 13.67 -15.47
CA GLN A 234 -9.65 14.72 -15.44
C GLN A 234 -10.55 14.57 -16.67
N ALA A 235 -11.86 14.50 -16.44
CA ALA A 235 -12.89 14.45 -17.48
C ALA A 235 -13.95 15.52 -17.19
N GLY A 236 -13.91 16.64 -17.90
CA GLY A 236 -14.74 17.80 -17.56
C GLY A 236 -14.39 18.34 -16.17
N ARG A 237 -15.38 18.51 -15.30
CA ARG A 237 -15.24 19.07 -13.95
C ARG A 237 -15.18 18.01 -12.85
N GLN A 238 -14.50 16.90 -13.09
CA GLN A 238 -14.32 15.83 -12.13
C GLN A 238 -12.97 15.14 -12.32
N LEU A 239 -12.48 14.58 -11.21
CA LEU A 239 -11.32 13.71 -11.19
C LEU A 239 -11.75 12.24 -11.06
N SER A 240 -11.09 11.37 -11.81
CA SER A 240 -11.18 9.93 -11.65
C SER A 240 -9.87 9.39 -11.08
N PHE A 241 -9.99 8.38 -10.22
CA PHE A 241 -8.89 7.65 -9.63
C PHE A 241 -9.02 6.17 -9.97
N SER A 242 -7.92 5.56 -10.40
CA SER A 242 -7.83 4.13 -10.66
C SER A 242 -6.51 3.62 -10.07
N ILE A 243 -6.53 2.49 -9.37
CA ILE A 243 -5.33 1.89 -8.79
C ILE A 243 -5.25 0.41 -9.14
N ARG A 244 -4.06 -0.03 -9.57
CA ARG A 244 -3.63 -1.43 -9.54
C ARG A 244 -2.66 -1.58 -8.38
N ALA A 245 -2.99 -2.42 -7.40
CA ALA A 245 -2.12 -2.67 -6.25
C ALA A 245 -1.83 -4.16 -6.14
N ALA A 246 -0.61 -4.51 -5.73
CA ALA A 246 -0.30 -5.88 -5.37
C ALA A 246 -1.20 -6.33 -4.21
N GLU A 247 -1.62 -7.60 -4.21
CA GLU A 247 -2.60 -8.11 -3.24
C GLU A 247 -2.11 -7.94 -1.78
N GLU A 248 -0.84 -8.22 -1.50
CA GLU A 248 -0.25 -8.04 -0.15
C GLU A 248 -0.23 -6.57 0.28
N VAL A 249 -0.14 -5.63 -0.67
CA VAL A 249 -0.13 -4.19 -0.39
C VAL A 249 -1.56 -3.70 -0.18
N ALA A 250 -2.51 -4.14 -0.98
CA ALA A 250 -3.93 -3.79 -0.83
C ALA A 250 -4.51 -4.26 0.51
N GLN A 251 -4.00 -5.37 1.07
CA GLN A 251 -4.48 -5.99 2.31
C GLN A 251 -3.66 -5.64 3.56
N ALA A 252 -2.60 -4.83 3.44
CA ALA A 252 -1.71 -4.47 4.55
C ALA A 252 -2.24 -3.28 5.37
N PHE A 253 -3.34 -3.46 6.09
CA PHE A 253 -3.92 -2.44 6.96
C PHE A 253 -4.39 -3.05 8.29
N THR A 254 -4.51 -2.24 9.33
CA THR A 254 -4.95 -2.68 10.67
C THR A 254 -6.45 -2.52 10.87
N GLU A 255 -7.00 -3.10 11.95
CA GLU A 255 -8.43 -2.98 12.27
C GLU A 255 -8.86 -1.53 12.55
N GLU A 256 -7.94 -0.65 12.97
CA GLU A 256 -8.21 0.78 13.17
C GLU A 256 -8.42 1.55 11.86
N GLN A 257 -8.08 0.95 10.71
CA GLN A 257 -8.20 1.53 9.38
C GLN A 257 -9.41 0.95 8.62
N ASP A 258 -10.54 0.74 9.32
CA ASP A 258 -11.73 0.05 8.81
C ASP A 258 -12.49 0.80 7.71
N LEU A 259 -12.40 2.14 7.68
CA LEU A 259 -13.04 2.97 6.68
C LEU A 259 -12.12 3.19 5.47
N GLN A 260 -12.26 2.35 4.45
CA GLN A 260 -11.55 2.48 3.16
C GLN A 260 -12.48 2.12 2.00
N LEU A 261 -12.77 3.08 1.11
CA LEU A 261 -13.74 2.85 0.04
C LEU A 261 -13.28 1.78 -0.97
N CYS A 262 -11.98 1.64 -1.23
CA CYS A 262 -11.46 0.58 -2.10
C CYS A 262 -11.58 -0.82 -1.52
N VAL A 263 -11.69 -0.96 -0.20
CA VAL A 263 -11.76 -2.25 0.48
C VAL A 263 -13.21 -2.64 0.75
N GLY A 264 -13.92 -1.83 1.54
CA GLY A 264 -15.27 -2.11 2.01
C GLY A 264 -16.38 -1.42 1.20
N GLY A 265 -16.02 -0.57 0.23
CA GLY A 265 -16.97 0.25 -0.47
C GLY A 265 -17.60 1.32 0.43
N CYS A 266 -18.69 1.91 -0.05
CA CYS A 266 -19.34 3.01 0.67
C CYS A 266 -20.20 2.50 1.83
N PRO A 267 -20.20 3.19 2.98
CA PRO A 267 -21.12 2.91 4.07
C PRO A 267 -22.57 2.93 3.57
N ARG A 268 -23.44 2.09 4.14
CA ARG A 268 -24.84 1.95 3.67
C ARG A 268 -25.59 3.29 3.63
N SER A 269 -25.31 4.19 4.57
CA SER A 269 -25.92 5.54 4.63
C SER A 269 -25.47 6.49 3.52
N GLN A 270 -24.38 6.18 2.81
CA GLN A 270 -23.87 6.96 1.69
C GLN A 270 -24.16 6.32 0.33
N ARG A 271 -24.77 5.13 0.28
CA ARG A 271 -25.10 4.45 -0.98
C ARG A 271 -26.33 5.09 -1.63
N ILE A 272 -26.23 5.36 -2.93
CA ILE A 272 -27.32 5.89 -3.75
C ILE A 272 -27.92 4.75 -4.57
N SER A 273 -29.25 4.68 -4.62
CA SER A 273 -29.95 3.74 -5.49
C SER A 273 -30.01 4.26 -6.93
N ARG A 274 -29.48 3.48 -7.87
CA ARG A 274 -29.51 3.81 -9.31
C ARG A 274 -30.92 3.74 -9.90
N SER A 275 -31.83 2.97 -9.29
CA SER A 275 -33.19 2.78 -9.78
C SER A 275 -34.08 4.03 -9.66
N GLU A 276 -33.71 4.98 -8.80
CA GLU A 276 -34.51 6.18 -8.56
C GLU A 276 -34.23 7.32 -9.55
N CYS A 277 -33.05 7.31 -10.19
CA CYS A 277 -32.59 8.40 -11.06
C CYS A 277 -33.32 8.45 -12.42
N CYS A 278 -33.67 7.29 -13.00
CA CYS A 278 -34.18 7.20 -14.37
C CYS A 278 -35.70 7.38 -14.52
N ARG A 279 -36.36 8.13 -13.62
CA ARG A 279 -37.83 8.38 -13.71
C ARG A 279 -38.21 9.21 -14.94
N ALA A 280 -37.31 10.06 -15.44
CA ALA A 280 -37.49 10.83 -16.67
C ALA A 280 -37.04 10.00 -17.89
N ARG A 281 -38.00 9.32 -18.52
CA ARG A 281 -37.74 8.35 -19.59
C ARG A 281 -37.00 8.94 -20.80
N GLU A 282 -37.36 10.14 -21.23
CA GLU A 282 -36.71 10.80 -22.38
C GLU A 282 -35.24 11.15 -22.10
N ALA A 283 -34.93 11.74 -20.94
CA ALA A 283 -33.56 12.05 -20.54
C ALA A 283 -32.70 10.79 -20.42
N ALA A 284 -33.28 9.69 -19.92
CA ALA A 284 -32.60 8.40 -19.83
C ALA A 284 -32.33 7.79 -21.21
N GLU A 285 -33.23 7.93 -22.18
CA GLU A 285 -33.01 7.46 -23.56
C GLU A 285 -31.89 8.24 -24.25
N THR A 286 -31.86 9.58 -24.11
CA THR A 286 -30.76 10.42 -24.64
C THR A 286 -29.42 10.07 -23.99
N ALA A 287 -29.38 9.93 -22.66
CA ALA A 287 -28.17 9.55 -21.94
C ALA A 287 -27.65 8.17 -22.38
N ARG A 288 -28.54 7.19 -22.56
CA ARG A 288 -28.18 5.87 -23.10
C ARG A 288 -27.55 5.95 -24.48
N ALA A 289 -28.08 6.79 -25.38
CA ALA A 289 -27.50 6.97 -26.71
C ALA A 289 -26.06 7.51 -26.62
N LEU A 290 -25.84 8.56 -25.83
CA LEU A 290 -24.51 9.15 -25.62
C LEU A 290 -23.52 8.13 -25.01
N CYS A 291 -23.96 7.37 -24.01
CA CYS A 291 -23.10 6.37 -23.37
C CYS A 291 -22.77 5.19 -24.31
N LYS A 292 -23.65 4.83 -25.25
CA LYS A 292 -23.41 3.78 -26.25
C LYS A 292 -22.36 4.15 -27.28
N GLU A 293 -22.16 5.44 -27.54
CA GLU A 293 -21.11 5.90 -28.45
C GLU A 293 -19.71 5.68 -27.86
N MET A 294 -19.59 5.74 -26.53
CA MET A 294 -18.31 5.66 -25.83
C MET A 294 -18.01 4.29 -25.22
N LEU A 295 -19.05 3.55 -24.78
CA LEU A 295 -18.87 2.30 -24.03
C LEU A 295 -19.35 1.09 -24.85
N PRO A 296 -18.57 0.00 -24.89
CA PRO A 296 -18.81 -1.11 -25.81
C PRO A 296 -19.97 -2.03 -25.39
N VAL A 297 -20.35 -2.05 -24.12
CA VAL A 297 -21.35 -2.97 -23.55
C VAL A 297 -22.19 -2.29 -22.47
N GLU A 298 -23.40 -2.78 -22.21
CA GLU A 298 -24.33 -2.23 -21.20
C GLU A 298 -24.05 -2.73 -19.76
N ASP A 299 -22.78 -2.72 -19.33
CA ASP A 299 -22.32 -3.18 -18.01
C ASP A 299 -22.42 -2.08 -16.91
N VAL A 300 -21.84 -2.31 -15.73
CA VAL A 300 -21.80 -1.32 -14.64
C VAL A 300 -21.18 0.03 -15.01
N TYR A 301 -20.21 0.09 -15.93
CA TYR A 301 -19.62 1.37 -16.39
C TYR A 301 -20.63 2.11 -17.27
N PHE A 302 -21.34 1.39 -18.14
CA PHE A 302 -22.42 1.95 -18.93
C PHE A 302 -23.56 2.46 -18.06
N GLN A 303 -24.04 1.68 -17.10
CA GLN A 303 -25.08 2.14 -16.18
C GLN A 303 -24.62 3.35 -15.35
N SER A 304 -23.30 3.51 -15.13
CA SER A 304 -22.72 4.63 -14.37
C SER A 304 -22.75 5.89 -15.19
N CYS A 305 -22.28 5.78 -16.43
CA CYS A 305 -22.40 6.82 -17.43
C CYS A 305 -23.85 7.32 -17.57
N VAL A 306 -24.82 6.40 -17.71
CA VAL A 306 -26.22 6.78 -17.86
C VAL A 306 -26.73 7.50 -16.61
N PHE A 307 -26.43 6.98 -15.42
CA PHE A 307 -26.81 7.62 -14.16
C PHE A 307 -26.24 9.03 -14.04
N ASP A 308 -24.95 9.19 -14.31
CA ASP A 308 -24.25 10.47 -14.20
C ASP A 308 -24.77 11.50 -15.20
N VAL A 309 -24.93 11.11 -16.48
CA VAL A 309 -25.43 12.02 -17.54
C VAL A 309 -26.87 12.44 -17.24
N VAL A 310 -27.72 11.53 -16.75
CA VAL A 310 -29.10 11.89 -16.36
C VAL A 310 -29.10 12.83 -15.15
N THR A 311 -28.27 12.58 -14.15
CA THR A 311 -28.30 13.34 -12.89
C THR A 311 -27.65 14.71 -13.02
N SER A 312 -26.55 14.80 -13.78
CA SER A 312 -25.80 16.05 -13.96
C SER A 312 -26.27 16.88 -15.15
N GLY A 313 -26.83 16.24 -16.19
CA GLY A 313 -27.06 16.87 -17.49
C GLY A 313 -25.78 17.16 -18.29
N ASP A 314 -24.62 16.67 -17.84
CA ASP A 314 -23.32 16.92 -18.47
C ASP A 314 -22.82 15.68 -19.24
N ALA A 315 -22.68 15.82 -20.56
CA ALA A 315 -22.19 14.74 -21.42
C ALA A 315 -20.72 14.36 -21.15
N ASN A 316 -19.93 15.20 -20.46
CA ASN A 316 -18.55 14.89 -20.11
C ASN A 316 -18.41 13.68 -19.18
N PHE A 317 -19.47 13.29 -18.47
CA PHE A 317 -19.48 12.07 -17.66
C PHE A 317 -19.33 10.79 -18.49
N THR A 318 -19.64 10.83 -19.80
CA THR A 318 -19.33 9.73 -20.72
C THR A 318 -17.83 9.43 -20.76
N MET A 319 -16.99 10.47 -20.73
CA MET A 319 -15.53 10.32 -20.73
C MET A 319 -15.00 9.77 -19.41
N ALA A 320 -15.64 10.07 -18.28
CA ALA A 320 -15.21 9.56 -16.98
C ALA A 320 -15.43 8.04 -16.87
N ALA A 321 -16.61 7.57 -17.28
CA ALA A 321 -16.89 6.13 -17.34
C ALA A 321 -16.01 5.40 -18.36
N HIS A 322 -15.80 5.99 -19.55
CA HIS A 322 -14.88 5.45 -20.54
C HIS A 322 -13.44 5.38 -20.00
N GLY A 323 -12.95 6.45 -19.38
CA GLY A 323 -11.61 6.48 -18.77
C GLY A 323 -11.42 5.40 -17.70
N ALA A 324 -12.42 5.20 -16.84
CA ALA A 324 -12.41 4.14 -15.83
C ALA A 324 -12.40 2.74 -16.46
N LEU A 325 -13.16 2.51 -17.54
CA LEU A 325 -13.14 1.24 -18.26
C LEU A 325 -11.77 0.97 -18.90
N GLU A 326 -11.14 1.98 -19.50
CA GLU A 326 -9.81 1.85 -20.09
C GLU A 326 -8.74 1.54 -19.04
N ASP A 327 -8.80 2.21 -17.87
CA ASP A 327 -7.90 1.90 -16.76
C ASP A 327 -8.14 0.48 -16.24
N ALA A 328 -9.39 0.07 -16.06
CA ALA A 328 -9.74 -1.28 -15.62
C ALA A 328 -9.25 -2.36 -16.59
N ARG A 329 -9.29 -2.10 -17.91
CA ARG A 329 -8.78 -3.03 -18.93
C ARG A 329 -7.27 -3.28 -18.77
N VAL A 330 -6.52 -2.28 -18.34
CA VAL A 330 -5.06 -2.38 -18.13
C VAL A 330 -4.73 -2.89 -16.72
N PHE A 331 -5.55 -2.57 -15.73
CA PHE A 331 -5.25 -2.81 -14.32
C PHE A 331 -5.79 -4.13 -13.78
N LEU A 332 -6.85 -4.69 -14.38
CA LEU A 332 -7.38 -5.99 -13.97
C LEU A 332 -6.50 -7.14 -14.48
N PRO A 333 -6.14 -8.11 -13.62
CA PRO A 333 -5.39 -9.28 -14.06
C PRO A 333 -6.25 -10.26 -14.88
N ASN A 334 -7.56 -10.31 -14.62
CA ASN A 334 -8.50 -11.18 -15.33
C ASN A 334 -9.49 -10.32 -16.14
N ALA A 335 -9.42 -10.44 -17.46
CA ALA A 335 -10.31 -9.74 -18.40
C ALA A 335 -11.77 -10.15 -18.26
N GLU A 336 -12.08 -11.36 -17.77
CA GLU A 336 -13.46 -11.81 -17.53
C GLU A 336 -14.16 -10.99 -16.44
N LYS A 337 -13.38 -10.39 -15.53
CA LYS A 337 -13.89 -9.52 -14.45
C LYS A 337 -14.03 -8.06 -14.88
N LEU A 338 -13.67 -7.71 -16.12
CA LEU A 338 -13.77 -6.35 -16.63
C LEU A 338 -15.22 -5.89 -16.62
N HIS A 339 -16.10 -6.67 -17.25
CA HIS A 339 -17.50 -6.36 -17.38
C HIS A 339 -18.31 -7.03 -16.27
N ILE A 340 -18.99 -6.20 -15.46
CA ILE A 340 -19.91 -6.66 -14.42
C ILE A 340 -21.33 -6.32 -14.89
N PHE A 341 -22.19 -7.32 -14.97
CA PHE A 341 -23.60 -7.16 -15.34
C PHE A 341 -24.46 -7.28 -14.08
N GLN A 342 -25.40 -6.35 -13.89
CA GLN A 342 -26.30 -6.27 -12.73
C GLN A 342 -27.76 -6.43 -13.15
#